data_AF-A0A4S3KFT7-F1
#
_entry.id   AF-A0A4S3KFT7-F1
#
_cell.length_a   1.000
_cell.length_b   1.000
_cell.length_c   1.000
_cell.angle_alpha   90.00
_cell.angle_beta   90.00
_cell.angle_gamma   90.00
#
_symmetry.space_group_name_H-M   'P 1'
#
loop_
_entity.id
_entity.type
_entity.pdbx_description
1 polymer ?
#
loop_
_entity_poly.entity_id
_entity_poly.type
_entity_poly.pdbx_seq_one_letter_code
_entity_poly.pdbx_strand_id
1 'polypeptide(L)'
;MSIIDNPEVKKAVLDFRSVRDWNQFHTLRTLSVALAVEAAELAEITQWTPDSELAQRSVEMRDKIEEEIADICILLTYFVHDVGIDIDGVVKRKLIANGVKYPVDRFKGSYRKYNE
;
A
#
# COMPACT_ATOMS: atom_id res chain seq x y z
N MET A 1 -5.18 6.45 13.50
CA MET A 1 -5.39 6.05 12.11
C MET A 1 -4.72 4.70 11.90
N SER A 2 -5.37 3.92 11.06
CA SER A 2 -5.05 2.54 10.77
C SER A 2 -5.06 2.44 9.25
N ILE A 3 -4.44 1.40 8.66
CA ILE A 3 -4.56 1.19 7.21
C ILE A 3 -6.04 1.19 6.79
N ILE A 4 -6.87 0.56 7.63
CA ILE A 4 -8.33 0.60 7.55
C ILE A 4 -8.85 1.32 8.79
N ASP A 5 -9.46 2.49 8.60
CA ASP A 5 -9.96 3.33 9.69
C ASP A 5 -11.27 2.85 10.29
N ASN A 6 -12.13 2.16 9.52
CA ASN A 6 -13.35 1.57 10.05
C ASN A 6 -12.98 0.36 10.95
N PRO A 7 -13.26 0.42 12.27
CA PRO A 7 -12.84 -0.62 13.20
C PRO A 7 -13.56 -1.96 12.97
N GLU A 8 -14.81 -1.95 12.48
CA GLU A 8 -15.56 -3.16 12.17
C GLU A 8 -14.94 -3.88 10.97
N VAL A 9 -14.59 -3.15 9.91
CA VAL A 9 -13.92 -3.70 8.73
C VAL A 9 -12.53 -4.23 9.09
N LYS A 10 -11.76 -3.47 9.87
CA LYS A 10 -10.45 -3.93 10.35
C LYS A 10 -10.56 -5.23 11.14
N LYS A 11 -11.55 -5.32 12.04
CA LYS A 11 -11.79 -6.54 12.81
C LYS A 11 -12.18 -7.70 11.89
N ALA A 12 -13.07 -7.47 10.92
CA ALA A 12 -13.47 -8.49 9.95
C ALA A 12 -12.28 -9.03 9.15
N VAL A 13 -11.35 -8.17 8.74
CA VAL A 13 -10.09 -8.59 8.07
C VAL A 13 -9.26 -9.50 8.97
N LEU A 14 -8.97 -9.09 10.21
CA LEU A 14 -8.18 -9.89 11.15
C LEU A 14 -8.86 -11.23 11.48
N ASP A 15 -10.17 -11.19 11.72
CA ASP A 15 -10.98 -12.38 11.98
C ASP A 15 -10.96 -13.32 10.78
N PHE A 16 -11.09 -12.81 9.55
CA PHE A 16 -11.11 -13.61 8.32
C PHE A 16 -9.89 -14.53 8.20
N ARG A 17 -8.70 -13.99 8.48
CA ARG A 17 -7.43 -14.74 8.54
C ARG A 17 -7.43 -15.72 9.71
N SER A 18 -7.88 -15.27 10.88
CA SER A 18 -7.78 -16.06 12.11
C SER A 18 -8.71 -17.28 12.11
N VAL A 19 -9.96 -17.15 11.67
CA VAL A 19 -10.93 -18.25 11.66
C VAL A 19 -10.55 -19.36 10.66
N ARG A 20 -9.67 -19.06 9.72
CA ARG A 20 -9.12 -20.01 8.75
C ARG A 20 -7.80 -20.64 9.21
N ASP A 21 -7.34 -20.27 10.40
CA ASP A 21 -6.03 -20.67 10.93
C ASP A 21 -4.86 -20.30 9.99
N TRP A 22 -5.02 -19.23 9.20
CA TRP A 22 -4.01 -18.79 8.22
C TRP A 22 -2.87 -18.00 8.84
N ASN A 23 -2.99 -17.62 10.12
CA ASN A 23 -1.92 -16.95 10.86
C ASN A 23 -0.59 -17.71 10.77
N GLN A 24 -0.63 -19.06 10.74
CA GLN A 24 0.58 -19.90 10.64
C GLN A 24 1.33 -19.74 9.30
N PHE A 25 0.64 -19.37 8.22
CA PHE A 25 1.22 -19.19 6.89
C PHE A 25 1.63 -17.74 6.61
N HIS A 26 1.03 -16.78 7.32
CA HIS A 26 1.27 -15.34 7.16
C HIS A 26 2.45 -14.86 8.02
N THR A 27 3.61 -15.46 7.82
CA THR A 27 4.89 -15.00 8.39
C THR A 27 5.32 -13.65 7.81
N LEU A 28 6.29 -12.99 8.46
CA LEU A 28 6.92 -11.76 7.94
C LEU A 28 7.39 -11.91 6.48
N ARG A 29 7.99 -13.04 6.15
CA ARG A 29 8.49 -13.32 4.79
C ARG A 29 7.36 -13.44 3.79
N THR A 30 6.34 -14.24 4.10
CA THR A 30 5.26 -14.53 3.16
C THR A 30 4.37 -13.31 2.95
N LEU A 31 4.08 -12.53 4.00
CA LEU A 31 3.37 -11.25 3.86
C LEU A 31 4.18 -10.22 3.06
N SER A 32 5.50 -10.15 3.26
CA SER A 32 6.37 -9.26 2.44
C SER A 32 6.30 -9.62 0.95
N VAL A 33 6.32 -10.93 0.64
CA VAL A 33 6.27 -11.43 -0.73
C VAL A 33 4.89 -11.17 -1.34
N ALA A 34 3.81 -11.48 -0.61
CA ALA A 34 2.45 -11.26 -1.08
C ALA A 34 2.21 -9.77 -1.40
N LEU A 35 2.66 -8.85 -0.53
CA LEU A 35 2.59 -7.40 -0.80
C LEU A 35 3.31 -7.00 -2.09
N ALA A 36 4.45 -7.63 -2.41
CA ALA A 36 5.16 -7.35 -3.65
C ALA A 36 4.42 -7.88 -4.89
N VAL A 37 3.69 -8.99 -4.74
CA VAL A 37 2.83 -9.56 -5.79
C VAL A 37 1.65 -8.64 -6.07
N GLU A 38 0.85 -8.27 -5.07
CA GLU A 38 -0.34 -7.41 -5.32
C GLU A 38 0.06 -6.02 -5.85
N ALA A 39 1.21 -5.49 -5.42
CA ALA A 39 1.74 -4.27 -6.00
C ALA A 39 2.13 -4.43 -7.49
N ALA A 40 2.58 -5.61 -7.90
CA ALA A 40 2.86 -5.94 -9.29
C ALA A 40 1.57 -6.17 -10.10
N GLU A 41 0.54 -6.80 -9.51
CA GLU A 41 -0.78 -6.96 -10.12
C GLU A 41 -1.44 -5.60 -10.37
N LEU A 42 -1.37 -4.68 -9.41
CA LEU A 42 -1.79 -3.29 -9.61
C LEU A 42 -1.03 -2.60 -10.76
N ALA A 43 0.29 -2.83 -10.85
CA ALA A 43 1.11 -2.25 -11.93
C ALA A 43 0.75 -2.85 -13.30
N GLU A 44 0.41 -4.15 -13.35
CA GLU A 44 0.04 -4.85 -14.59
C GLU A 44 -1.16 -4.23 -15.30
N ILE A 45 -2.09 -3.63 -14.55
CA ILE A 45 -3.28 -2.96 -15.11
C ILE A 45 -2.91 -1.88 -16.14
N THR A 46 -1.78 -1.21 -15.93
CA THR A 46 -1.36 -0.02 -16.71
C THR A 46 -0.02 -0.17 -17.43
N GLN A 47 0.75 -1.25 -17.19
CA GLN A 47 2.14 -1.38 -17.66
C GLN A 47 2.34 -1.26 -19.19
N TRP A 48 1.32 -1.59 -20.00
CA TRP A 48 1.37 -1.52 -21.46
C TRP A 48 0.51 -0.39 -22.05
N THR A 49 -0.04 0.49 -21.19
CA THR A 49 -0.92 1.58 -21.60
C THR A 49 -0.12 2.88 -21.81
N PRO A 50 -0.22 3.53 -22.98
CA PRO A 50 0.38 4.85 -23.18
C PRO A 50 -0.19 5.91 -22.22
N ASP A 51 0.64 6.86 -21.79
CA ASP A 51 0.23 7.93 -20.85
C ASP A 51 -1.02 8.70 -21.31
N SER A 52 -1.17 8.92 -22.63
CA SER A 52 -2.34 9.59 -23.22
C SER A 52 -3.65 8.84 -23.04
N GLU A 53 -3.60 7.54 -22.76
CA GLU A 53 -4.76 6.65 -22.62
C GLU A 53 -5.02 6.24 -21.16
N LEU A 54 -4.11 6.55 -20.22
CA LEU A 54 -4.22 6.13 -18.82
C LEU A 54 -5.53 6.60 -18.15
N ALA A 55 -5.99 7.82 -18.44
CA ALA A 55 -7.24 8.33 -17.86
C ALA A 55 -8.45 7.47 -18.24
N GLN A 56 -8.53 7.03 -19.50
CA GLN A 56 -9.59 6.15 -19.98
C GLN A 56 -9.42 4.74 -19.39
N ARG A 57 -8.18 4.22 -19.41
CA ARG A 57 -7.85 2.91 -18.84
C ARG A 57 -8.22 2.79 -17.36
N SER A 58 -7.97 3.82 -16.56
CA SER A 58 -8.32 3.84 -15.14
C SER A 58 -9.82 3.77 -14.89
N VAL A 59 -10.65 4.29 -15.81
CA VAL A 59 -12.11 4.16 -15.71
C VAL A 59 -12.54 2.75 -16.09
N GLU A 60 -12.00 2.21 -17.18
CA GLU A 60 -12.33 0.86 -17.66
C GLU A 60 -11.91 -0.24 -16.69
N MET A 61 -10.78 -0.06 -16.00
CA MET A 61 -10.20 -1.04 -15.09
C MET A 61 -10.48 -0.71 -13.62
N ARG A 62 -11.43 0.19 -13.33
CA ARG A 62 -11.72 0.66 -11.97
C ARG A 62 -11.89 -0.50 -10.98
N ASP A 63 -12.70 -1.49 -11.33
CA ASP A 63 -13.00 -2.62 -10.44
C ASP A 63 -11.72 -3.39 -10.07
N LYS A 64 -10.85 -3.66 -11.05
CA LYS A 64 -9.56 -4.31 -10.80
C LYS A 64 -8.63 -3.46 -9.94
N ILE A 65 -8.56 -2.16 -10.20
CA ILE A 65 -7.77 -1.23 -9.38
C ILE A 65 -8.26 -1.27 -7.92
N GLU A 66 -9.58 -1.29 -7.72
CA GLU A 66 -10.19 -1.36 -6.40
C GLU A 66 -9.89 -2.70 -5.70
N GLU A 67 -9.90 -3.82 -6.43
CA GLU A 67 -9.50 -5.15 -5.94
C GLU A 67 -8.03 -5.18 -5.48
N GLU A 68 -7.08 -4.77 -6.34
CA GLU A 68 -5.65 -4.82 -5.98
C GLU A 68 -5.29 -3.89 -4.82
N ILE A 69 -5.93 -2.71 -4.76
CA ILE A 69 -5.76 -1.79 -3.62
C ILE A 69 -6.29 -2.43 -2.33
N ALA A 70 -7.43 -3.13 -2.40
CA ALA A 70 -7.98 -3.82 -1.24
C ALA A 70 -7.04 -4.92 -0.75
N ASP A 71 -6.46 -5.72 -1.65
CA ASP A 71 -5.53 -6.79 -1.29
C ASP A 71 -4.24 -6.25 -0.66
N ILE A 72 -3.66 -5.18 -1.22
CA ILE A 72 -2.54 -4.46 -0.60
C ILE A 72 -2.90 -3.99 0.81
N CYS A 73 -4.07 -3.38 1.00
CA CYS A 73 -4.53 -2.89 2.30
C CYS A 73 -4.74 -4.02 3.32
N ILE A 74 -5.30 -5.15 2.90
CA ILE A 74 -5.53 -6.33 3.74
C ILE A 74 -4.20 -6.92 4.20
N LEU A 75 -3.28 -7.19 3.26
CA LEU A 75 -1.99 -7.78 3.56
C LEU A 75 -1.11 -6.84 4.41
N LEU A 76 -1.15 -5.53 4.15
CA LEU A 76 -0.42 -4.56 4.96
C LEU A 76 -1.02 -4.46 6.37
N THR A 77 -2.35 -4.59 6.51
CA THR A 77 -3.02 -4.64 7.81
C THR A 77 -2.55 -5.84 8.62
N TYR A 78 -2.47 -7.02 8.01
CA TYR A 78 -1.89 -8.22 8.64
C TYR A 78 -0.46 -7.99 9.09
N PHE A 79 0.38 -7.46 8.20
CA PHE A 79 1.80 -7.22 8.48
C PHE A 79 1.99 -6.27 9.67
N VAL A 80 1.35 -5.12 9.63
CA VAL A 80 1.44 -4.09 10.67
C VAL A 80 0.90 -4.60 12.00
N HIS A 81 -0.19 -5.40 11.97
CA HIS A 81 -0.76 -6.02 13.16
C HIS A 81 0.21 -7.00 13.82
N ASP A 82 0.80 -7.92 13.04
CA ASP A 82 1.66 -8.97 13.59
C ASP A 82 2.99 -8.43 14.15
N VAL A 83 3.50 -7.35 13.56
CA VAL A 83 4.74 -6.69 14.02
C VAL A 83 4.47 -5.65 15.11
N GLY A 84 3.20 -5.29 15.36
CA GLY A 84 2.83 -4.28 16.36
C GLY A 84 3.27 -2.86 15.96
N ILE A 85 3.19 -2.52 14.67
CA ILE A 85 3.61 -1.22 14.15
C ILE A 85 2.50 -0.18 14.35
N ASP A 86 2.81 0.94 15.00
CA ASP A 86 2.01 2.16 14.91
C ASP A 86 2.27 2.85 13.56
N ILE A 87 1.48 2.47 12.55
CA ILE A 87 1.71 2.90 11.18
C ILE A 87 1.65 4.42 11.02
N ASP A 88 0.74 5.09 11.72
CA ASP A 88 0.64 6.55 11.68
C ASP A 88 1.88 7.23 12.22
N GLY A 89 2.36 6.74 13.38
CA GLY A 89 3.58 7.25 13.99
C GLY A 89 4.76 7.09 13.06
N VAL A 90 4.88 5.93 12.38
CA VAL A 90 5.94 5.69 11.40
C VAL A 90 5.80 6.63 10.20
N VAL A 91 4.61 6.77 9.62
CA VAL A 91 4.36 7.63 8.45
C VAL A 91 4.65 9.10 8.78
N LYS A 92 4.20 9.61 9.93
CA LYS A 92 4.48 10.99 10.38
C LYS A 92 5.99 11.26 10.46
N ARG A 93 6.75 10.35 11.09
CA ARG A 93 8.22 10.47 11.15
C ARG A 93 8.84 10.43 9.75
N LYS A 94 8.35 9.57 8.87
CA LYS A 94 8.84 9.45 7.49
C LYS A 94 8.57 10.71 6.67
N LEU A 95 7.40 11.34 6.82
CA LEU A 95 7.06 12.61 6.17
C LEU A 95 7.99 13.75 6.60
N ILE A 96 8.29 13.86 7.90
CA ILE A 96 9.27 14.84 8.41
C ILE A 96 10.64 14.62 7.78
N ALA A 97 11.13 13.38 7.79
CA ALA A 97 12.42 13.03 7.19
C ALA A 97 12.45 13.30 5.68
N ASN A 98 11.36 13.00 4.96
CA ASN A 98 11.23 13.29 3.53
C ASN A 98 11.20 14.80 3.26
N GLY A 99 10.54 15.61 4.10
CA GLY A 99 10.51 17.07 3.95
C GLY A 99 11.88 17.72 4.13
N VAL A 100 12.72 17.19 5.04
CA VAL A 100 14.13 17.61 5.17
C VAL A 100 14.93 17.22 3.94
N LYS A 101 14.68 16.03 3.39
CA LYS A 101 15.37 15.49 2.21
C LYS A 101 14.96 16.18 0.90
N TYR A 102 13.71 16.62 0.79
CA TYR A 102 13.12 17.25 -0.39
C TYR A 102 12.44 18.58 -0.02
N PRO A 103 13.22 19.63 0.29
CA PRO A 103 12.67 20.90 0.73
C PRO A 103 11.92 21.63 -0.40
N VAL A 104 10.81 22.29 -0.07
CA VAL A 104 9.85 22.87 -1.04
C VAL A 104 10.49 23.90 -1.96
N ASP A 105 11.37 24.74 -1.44
CA ASP A 105 12.09 25.79 -2.19
C ASP A 105 12.97 25.23 -3.32
N ARG A 106 13.37 23.95 -3.24
CA ARG A 106 14.24 23.32 -4.23
C ARG A 106 13.55 22.23 -5.07
N PHE A 107 12.54 21.57 -4.52
CA PHE A 107 11.92 20.38 -5.13
C PHE A 107 10.46 20.56 -5.57
N LYS A 108 9.85 21.74 -5.36
CA LYS A 108 8.50 21.99 -5.90
C LYS A 108 8.50 21.88 -7.43
N GLY A 109 7.72 20.94 -7.96
CA GLY A 109 7.63 20.67 -9.41
C GLY A 109 8.85 19.97 -10.01
N SER A 110 9.76 19.44 -9.19
CA SER A 110 10.95 18.73 -9.66
C SER A 110 10.83 17.23 -9.40
N TYR A 111 11.16 16.41 -10.40
CA TYR A 111 11.28 14.95 -10.27
C TYR A 111 12.70 14.49 -9.91
N ARG A 112 13.66 15.41 -9.84
CA ARG A 112 15.06 15.09 -9.54
C ARG A 112 15.17 14.43 -8.17
N LYS A 113 16.06 13.45 -8.04
CA LYS A 113 16.39 12.93 -6.71
C LYS A 113 17.19 14.00 -5.95
N TYR A 114 17.11 13.95 -4.62
CA TYR A 114 17.84 14.85 -3.72
C TYR A 114 19.38 14.88 -3.93
N ASN A 115 19.91 13.86 -4.61
CA ASN A 115 21.31 13.69 -4.94
C ASN A 115 21.63 13.90 -6.44
N GLU A 116 20.69 14.44 -7.21
CA GLU A 116 20.79 14.78 -8.65
C GLU A 116 20.50 16.28 -8.88
#